data_AF-A0A8J4UDG8-F1
#
_entry.id   AF-A0A8J4UDG8-F1
#
_cell.length_a   1.000
_cell.length_b   1.000
_cell.length_c   1.000
_cell.angle_alpha   90.00
_cell.angle_beta   90.00
_cell.angle_gamma   90.00
#
_symmetry.space_group_name_H-M   'P 1'
#
loop_
_entity.id
_entity.type
_entity.pdbx_description
1 polymer ?
#
loop_
_entity_poly.entity_id
_entity_poly.type
_entity_poly.pdbx_seq_one_letter_code
_entity_poly.pdbx_strand_id
1 'polypeptide(L)'
;FVRLELIISTAIDRFPTVLRRPFRRELFVLFFCTACFCFQILMTTQGGVYIFQLIDYYGSSGACLLFMCLIETLVIGWIFGTDRMFDVIEDMCDKPPSAFFKYCWKYFTPLMCFGALIFYLAKYKPLTYNNVYIYPNWAYGLGWFMSTFPPILVIIWGLVKLYTHSGTLKQ
;
A
#
# COMPACT_ATOMS: atom_id res chain seq x y z
N PHE A 1 14.28 1.83 -8.82
CA PHE A 1 15.18 0.88 -8.13
C PHE A 1 14.61 0.45 -6.78
N VAL A 2 14.54 1.34 -5.77
CA VAL A 2 14.07 1.02 -4.40
C VAL A 2 12.75 0.24 -4.35
N ARG A 3 11.71 0.66 -5.12
CA ARG A 3 10.41 -0.05 -5.13
C ARG A 3 10.51 -1.46 -5.73
N LEU A 4 11.33 -1.65 -6.75
CA LEU A 4 11.53 -2.97 -7.36
C LEU A 4 12.26 -3.90 -6.39
N GLU A 5 13.30 -3.38 -5.73
CA GLU A 5 14.03 -4.11 -4.69
C GLU A 5 13.10 -4.52 -3.55
N LEU A 6 12.22 -3.63 -3.10
CA LEU A 6 11.22 -3.95 -2.07
C LEU A 6 10.28 -5.09 -2.50
N ILE A 7 9.78 -5.07 -3.73
CA ILE A 7 8.92 -6.16 -4.25
C ILE A 7 9.69 -7.48 -4.33
N ILE A 8 10.93 -7.43 -4.81
CA ILE A 8 11.77 -8.63 -4.95
C ILE A 8 12.11 -9.20 -3.58
N SER A 9 12.55 -8.37 -2.64
CA SER A 9 12.91 -8.80 -1.28
C SER A 9 11.69 -9.37 -0.55
N THR A 10 10.54 -8.70 -0.59
CA THR A 10 9.29 -9.20 0.04
C THR A 10 8.83 -10.53 -0.57
N ALA A 11 9.01 -10.74 -1.88
CA ALA A 11 8.70 -12.01 -2.53
C ALA A 11 9.67 -13.14 -2.10
N ILE A 12 10.96 -12.82 -1.98
CA ILE A 12 11.98 -13.78 -1.51
C ILE A 12 11.71 -14.16 -0.04
N ASP A 13 11.39 -13.20 0.81
CA ASP A 13 11.09 -13.42 2.24
C ASP A 13 9.84 -14.28 2.44
N ARG A 14 8.84 -14.17 1.53
CA ARG A 14 7.63 -15.00 1.58
C ARG A 14 7.85 -16.44 1.12
N PHE A 15 8.77 -16.69 0.20
CA PHE A 15 9.05 -18.03 -0.35
C PHE A 15 10.54 -18.41 -0.25
N PRO A 16 11.10 -18.47 0.98
CA PRO A 16 12.53 -18.65 1.17
C PRO A 16 13.04 -20.01 0.66
N THR A 17 12.21 -21.05 0.73
CA THR A 17 12.56 -22.41 0.30
C THR A 17 12.69 -22.56 -1.21
N VAL A 18 11.97 -21.73 -1.98
CA VAL A 18 11.91 -21.81 -3.44
C VAL A 18 12.82 -20.77 -4.10
N LEU A 19 12.87 -19.54 -3.57
CA LEU A 19 13.53 -18.39 -4.19
C LEU A 19 14.96 -18.11 -3.70
N ARG A 20 15.40 -18.68 -2.56
CA ARG A 20 16.77 -18.46 -2.04
C ARG A 20 17.86 -19.24 -2.80
N ARG A 21 17.49 -20.09 -3.76
CA ARG A 21 18.47 -20.80 -4.59
C ARG A 21 19.12 -19.83 -5.59
N PRO A 22 20.45 -19.92 -5.80
CA PRO A 22 21.11 -19.16 -6.86
C PRO A 22 20.45 -19.51 -8.20
N PHE A 23 20.38 -18.55 -9.13
CA PHE A 23 19.67 -18.61 -10.42
C PHE A 23 18.14 -18.38 -10.40
N ARG A 24 17.40 -18.85 -9.39
CA ARG A 24 15.92 -18.65 -9.36
C ARG A 24 15.51 -17.21 -9.06
N ARG A 25 16.29 -16.51 -8.23
CA ARG A 25 16.10 -15.08 -7.96
C ARG A 25 16.24 -14.26 -9.23
N GLU A 26 17.29 -14.49 -10.01
CA GLU A 26 17.54 -13.77 -11.26
C GLU A 26 16.43 -14.01 -12.28
N LEU A 27 15.96 -15.26 -12.40
CA LEU A 27 14.84 -15.60 -13.29
C LEU A 27 13.52 -14.93 -12.88
N PHE A 28 13.23 -14.84 -11.57
CA PHE A 28 12.07 -14.10 -11.06
C PHE A 28 12.15 -12.61 -11.38
N VAL A 29 13.33 -12.00 -11.20
CA VAL A 29 13.55 -10.59 -11.53
C VAL A 29 13.38 -10.35 -13.03
N LEU A 30 13.95 -11.21 -13.88
CA LEU A 30 13.81 -11.12 -15.33
C LEU A 30 12.34 -11.21 -15.74
N PHE A 31 11.62 -12.21 -15.21
CA PHE A 31 10.19 -12.37 -15.48
C PHE A 31 9.38 -11.13 -15.07
N PHE A 32 9.61 -10.61 -13.86
CA PHE A 32 8.92 -9.43 -13.36
C PHE A 32 9.21 -8.19 -14.22
N CYS A 33 10.48 -7.95 -14.57
CA CYS A 33 10.88 -6.85 -15.43
C CYS A 33 10.26 -6.96 -16.83
N THR A 34 10.24 -8.16 -17.43
CA THR A 34 9.59 -8.40 -18.72
C THR A 34 8.08 -8.14 -18.65
N ALA A 35 7.40 -8.59 -17.59
CA ALA A 35 5.97 -8.32 -17.40
C ALA A 35 5.70 -6.80 -17.27
N CYS A 36 6.49 -6.08 -16.47
CA CYS A 36 6.40 -4.63 -16.36
C CYS A 36 6.64 -3.92 -17.69
N PHE A 37 7.59 -4.40 -18.49
CA PHE A 37 7.87 -3.87 -19.82
C PHE A 37 6.65 -4.03 -20.74
N CYS A 38 6.03 -5.22 -20.76
CA CYS A 38 4.80 -5.44 -21.54
C CYS A 38 3.66 -4.50 -21.13
N PHE A 39 3.47 -4.26 -19.83
CA PHE A 39 2.47 -3.30 -19.35
C PHE A 39 2.80 -1.85 -19.73
N GLN A 40 4.07 -1.46 -19.72
CA GLN A 40 4.48 -0.10 -20.09
C GLN A 40 4.26 0.19 -21.58
N ILE A 41 4.34 -0.82 -22.46
CA ILE A 41 4.04 -0.64 -23.89
C ILE A 41 2.61 -0.13 -24.11
N LEU A 42 1.64 -0.55 -23.28
CA LEU A 42 0.27 -0.04 -23.37
C LEU A 42 0.19 1.47 -23.09
N MET A 43 1.05 1.97 -22.19
CA MET A 43 1.10 3.38 -21.78
C MET A 43 1.87 4.27 -22.76
N THR A 44 2.67 3.72 -23.67
CA THR A 44 3.43 4.50 -24.67
C THR A 44 2.68 4.67 -26.00
N THR A 45 1.47 4.13 -26.11
CA THR A 45 0.61 4.33 -27.29
C THR A 45 0.07 5.77 -27.39
N GLN A 46 -0.48 6.17 -28.54
CA GLN A 46 -1.04 7.51 -28.76
C GLN A 46 -2.14 7.88 -27.74
N GLY A 47 -2.90 6.90 -27.24
CA GLY A 47 -3.89 7.06 -26.17
C GLY A 47 -3.35 6.79 -24.75
N GLY A 48 -2.07 6.44 -24.63
CA GLY A 48 -1.46 6.00 -23.38
C GLY A 48 -1.43 7.07 -22.29
N VAL A 49 -1.39 8.35 -22.68
CA VAL A 49 -1.43 9.49 -21.73
C VAL A 49 -2.71 9.48 -20.88
N TYR A 50 -3.86 9.10 -21.46
CA TYR A 50 -5.12 9.01 -20.71
C TYR A 50 -5.10 7.91 -19.66
N ILE A 51 -4.56 6.75 -20.03
CA ILE A 51 -4.40 5.58 -19.14
C ILE A 51 -3.39 5.90 -18.05
N PHE A 52 -2.26 6.50 -18.42
CA PHE A 52 -1.22 6.93 -17.50
C PHE A 52 -1.78 7.88 -16.43
N GLN A 53 -2.51 8.92 -16.83
CA GLN A 53 -3.09 9.88 -15.88
C GLN A 53 -4.15 9.23 -14.98
N LEU A 54 -4.95 8.29 -15.50
CA LEU A 54 -5.91 7.55 -14.69
C LEU A 54 -5.21 6.75 -13.58
N ILE A 55 -4.16 6.01 -13.96
CA ILE A 55 -3.38 5.17 -13.04
C ILE A 55 -2.59 6.03 -12.04
N ASP A 56 -2.01 7.14 -12.48
CA ASP A 56 -1.25 8.05 -11.62
C ASP A 56 -2.17 8.68 -10.56
N TYR A 57 -3.35 9.17 -10.98
CA TYR A 57 -4.29 9.84 -10.09
C TYR A 57 -4.97 8.89 -9.09
N TYR A 58 -5.42 7.71 -9.54
CA TYR A 58 -6.17 6.78 -8.68
C TYR A 58 -5.31 5.69 -8.04
N GLY A 59 -4.25 5.24 -8.72
CA GLY A 59 -3.43 4.10 -8.31
C GLY A 59 -2.17 4.47 -7.52
N SER A 60 -1.48 5.56 -7.90
CA SER A 60 -0.22 5.95 -7.28
C SER A 60 -0.30 7.20 -6.40
N SER A 61 -1.44 7.90 -6.39
CA SER A 61 -1.63 9.17 -5.68
C SER A 61 -3.02 9.27 -5.04
N GLY A 62 -3.24 10.31 -4.24
CA GLY A 62 -4.55 10.66 -3.68
C GLY A 62 -5.12 9.63 -2.71
N ALA A 63 -6.32 9.12 -3.02
CA ALA A 63 -7.10 8.25 -2.13
C ALA A 63 -6.39 6.95 -1.75
N CYS A 64 -5.71 6.27 -2.68
CA CYS A 64 -5.08 4.98 -2.44
C CYS A 64 -4.04 5.05 -1.31
N LEU A 65 -3.15 6.04 -1.40
CA LEU A 65 -2.12 6.27 -0.37
C LEU A 65 -2.75 6.65 0.97
N LEU A 66 -3.76 7.53 0.98
CA LEU A 66 -4.42 7.95 2.21
C LEU A 66 -5.14 6.79 2.90
N PHE A 67 -5.83 5.93 2.15
CA PHE A 67 -6.48 4.73 2.69
C PHE A 67 -5.45 3.74 3.25
N MET A 68 -4.36 3.49 2.52
CA MET A 68 -3.29 2.61 2.98
C MET A 68 -2.64 3.14 4.27
N CYS A 69 -2.25 4.42 4.30
CA CYS A 69 -1.67 5.04 5.49
C CYS A 69 -2.62 5.02 6.69
N LEU A 70 -3.92 5.21 6.48
CA LEU A 70 -4.91 5.10 7.57
C LEU A 70 -4.96 3.70 8.15
N ILE A 71 -5.04 2.67 7.30
CA ILE A 71 -5.08 1.28 7.78
C ILE A 71 -3.76 0.91 8.45
N GLU A 72 -2.62 1.25 7.87
CA GLU A 72 -1.31 0.97 8.47
C GLU A 72 -1.16 1.64 9.85
N THR A 73 -1.52 2.92 9.98
CA THR A 73 -1.41 3.64 11.25
C THR A 73 -2.40 3.13 12.30
N LEU A 74 -3.61 2.73 11.91
CA LEU A 74 -4.58 2.08 12.80
C LEU A 74 -4.09 0.70 13.26
N VAL A 75 -3.54 -0.09 12.35
CA VAL A 75 -2.96 -1.41 12.67
C VAL A 75 -1.81 -1.24 13.66
N ILE A 76 -0.87 -0.33 13.42
CA ILE A 76 0.28 -0.11 14.29
C ILE A 76 -0.16 0.47 15.65
N GLY A 77 -1.04 1.48 15.64
CA GLY A 77 -1.45 2.19 16.84
C GLY A 77 -2.33 1.37 17.79
N TRP A 78 -3.28 0.60 17.24
CA TRP A 78 -4.33 -0.05 18.02
C TRP A 78 -4.29 -1.58 17.99
N ILE A 79 -3.99 -2.20 16.85
CA ILE A 79 -4.00 -3.68 16.73
C ILE A 79 -2.69 -4.27 17.24
N PHE A 80 -1.55 -3.77 16.77
CA PHE A 80 -0.23 -4.18 17.26
C PHE A 80 0.05 -3.63 18.66
N GLY A 81 -0.45 -2.42 18.93
CA GLY A 81 -0.29 -1.70 20.18
C GLY A 81 1.02 -0.92 20.24
N THR A 82 0.92 0.37 20.54
CA THR A 82 2.11 1.25 20.59
C THR A 82 3.09 0.83 21.68
N ASP A 83 2.63 0.25 22.79
CA ASP A 83 3.50 -0.26 23.85
C ASP A 83 4.43 -1.37 23.35
N ARG A 84 3.87 -2.36 22.63
CA ARG A 84 4.65 -3.45 22.05
C ARG A 84 5.65 -2.96 21.00
N MET A 85 5.30 -1.92 20.25
CA MET A 85 6.22 -1.28 19.31
C MET A 85 7.38 -0.59 20.04
N PHE A 86 7.13 0.04 21.19
CA PHE A 86 8.17 0.62 22.02
C PHE A 86 9.12 -0.46 22.56
N ASP A 87 8.58 -1.58 23.06
CA ASP A 87 9.38 -2.70 23.56
C ASP A 87 10.31 -3.27 22.48
N VAL A 88 9.79 -3.44 21.25
CA VAL A 88 10.58 -3.92 20.10
C VAL A 88 11.69 -2.93 19.72
N ILE A 89 11.41 -1.62 19.79
CA ILE A 89 12.44 -0.60 19.48
C ILE A 89 13.50 -0.54 20.58
N GLU A 90 13.10 -0.67 21.84
CA GLU A 90 14.02 -0.71 22.97
C GLU A 90 14.95 -1.93 22.89
N ASP A 91 14.42 -3.10 22.52
CA ASP A 91 15.21 -4.33 22.27
C ASP A 91 16.19 -4.19 21.08
N MET A 92 15.84 -3.40 20.06
CA MET A 92 16.71 -3.18 18.89
C MET A 92 17.79 -2.11 19.10
N CYS A 93 17.53 -1.10 19.94
CA CYS A 93 18.38 0.09 20.09
C CYS A 93 19.01 0.23 21.48
N ASP A 94 18.74 -0.70 22.41
CA ASP A 94 19.15 -0.70 23.82
C ASP A 94 18.76 0.59 24.57
N LYS A 95 17.80 1.37 24.03
CA LYS A 95 17.36 2.65 24.58
C LYS A 95 15.86 2.85 24.34
N PRO A 96 15.09 3.23 25.36
CA PRO A 96 13.66 3.50 25.18
C PRO A 96 13.45 4.76 24.33
N PRO A 97 12.53 4.73 23.34
CA PRO A 97 12.14 5.93 22.62
C PRO A 97 11.45 6.94 23.55
N SER A 98 11.46 8.22 23.18
CA SER A 98 10.76 9.24 23.97
C SER A 98 9.24 9.05 23.91
N ALA A 99 8.55 9.31 25.04
CA ALA A 99 7.10 9.18 25.13
C ALA A 99 6.33 10.09 24.14
N PHE A 100 6.97 11.14 23.62
CA PHE A 100 6.40 11.98 22.56
C PHE A 100 6.05 11.18 21.30
N PHE A 101 6.92 10.26 20.88
CA PHE A 101 6.68 9.42 19.71
C PHE A 101 5.49 8.48 19.90
N LYS A 102 5.23 8.06 21.15
CA LYS A 102 4.09 7.21 21.50
C LYS A 102 2.76 7.89 21.18
N TYR A 103 2.60 9.14 21.62
CA TYR A 103 1.40 9.93 21.33
C TYR A 103 1.31 10.31 19.86
N CYS A 104 2.46 10.56 19.23
CA CYS A 104 2.53 10.86 17.81
C CYS A 104 1.96 9.71 16.98
N TRP A 105 2.47 8.48 17.16
CA TRP A 105 2.04 7.32 16.39
C TRP A 105 0.63 6.85 16.73
N LYS A 106 0.22 6.93 18.01
CA LYS A 106 -1.09 6.45 18.44
C LYS A 106 -2.25 7.37 18.05
N TYR A 107 -2.04 8.69 18.10
CA TYR A 107 -3.12 9.66 17.93
C TYR A 107 -2.85 10.68 16.84
N PHE A 108 -1.67 11.28 16.79
CA PHE A 108 -1.40 12.38 15.87
C PHE A 108 -1.37 11.91 14.40
N THR A 109 -0.62 10.85 14.10
CA THR A 109 -0.50 10.30 12.75
C THR A 109 -1.86 9.83 12.19
N PRO A 110 -2.65 8.98 12.88
CA PRO A 110 -3.94 8.57 12.36
C PRO A 110 -4.92 9.74 12.24
N LEU A 111 -4.90 10.72 13.16
CA LEU A 111 -5.75 11.90 13.08
C LEU A 111 -5.40 12.77 11.85
N MET A 112 -4.12 12.99 11.58
CA MET A 112 -3.65 13.73 10.41
C MET A 112 -4.03 13.01 9.11
N CYS A 113 -3.84 11.69 9.04
CA CYS A 113 -4.25 10.89 7.88
C CYS A 113 -5.78 10.92 7.67
N PHE A 114 -6.55 10.87 8.76
CA PHE A 114 -8.01 10.94 8.71
C PHE A 114 -8.51 12.32 8.25
N GLY A 115 -7.93 13.40 8.79
CA GLY A 115 -8.23 14.76 8.36
C GLY A 115 -7.88 15.00 6.89
N ALA A 116 -6.73 14.50 6.44
CA ALA A 116 -6.33 14.57 5.03
C ALA A 116 -7.29 13.80 4.12
N LEU A 117 -7.80 12.65 4.55
CA LEU A 117 -8.80 11.88 3.80
C LEU A 117 -10.13 12.61 3.71
N ILE A 118 -10.61 13.22 4.81
CA ILE A 118 -11.83 14.04 4.79
C ILE A 118 -11.66 15.23 3.83
N PHE A 119 -10.52 15.92 3.90
CA PHE A 119 -10.24 17.04 3.01
C PHE A 119 -10.19 16.60 1.54
N TYR A 120 -9.56 15.45 1.26
CA TYR A 120 -9.52 14.85 -0.07
C TYR A 120 -10.92 14.54 -0.60
N LEU A 121 -11.79 13.94 0.22
CA LEU A 121 -13.19 13.66 -0.16
C LEU A 121 -14.00 14.94 -0.33
N ALA A 122 -13.83 15.94 0.53
CA ALA A 122 -14.54 17.21 0.46
C ALA A 122 -14.15 18.04 -0.78
N LYS A 123 -12.91 17.91 -1.26
CA LYS A 123 -12.41 18.56 -2.48
C LYS A 123 -12.35 17.62 -3.68
N TYR A 124 -13.02 16.47 -3.61
CA TYR A 124 -13.04 15.50 -4.70
C TYR A 124 -13.63 16.16 -5.96
N LYS A 125 -12.79 16.30 -6.98
CA LYS A 125 -13.21 16.68 -8.33
C LYS A 125 -12.95 15.50 -9.25
N PRO A 126 -13.93 15.09 -10.06
CA PRO A 126 -13.74 13.98 -10.99
C PRO A 126 -12.57 14.32 -11.92
N LEU A 127 -11.69 13.34 -12.13
CA LEU A 127 -10.54 13.48 -13.03
C LEU A 127 -11.04 13.88 -14.42
N THR A 128 -10.59 15.03 -14.92
CA THR A 128 -10.84 15.51 -16.29
C THR A 128 -9.51 15.81 -16.96
N TYR A 129 -9.31 15.32 -18.18
CA TYR A 129 -8.10 15.60 -18.93
C TYR A 129 -8.25 16.95 -19.66
N ASN A 130 -7.39 17.91 -19.30
CA ASN A 130 -7.33 19.26 -19.86
C ASN A 130 -8.66 20.05 -19.86
N ASN A 131 -9.59 19.74 -18.93
CA ASN A 131 -10.96 20.28 -18.88
C ASN A 131 -11.84 20.09 -20.15
N VAL A 132 -11.35 19.35 -21.15
CA VAL A 132 -12.03 19.11 -22.43
C VAL A 132 -12.50 17.66 -22.53
N TYR A 133 -11.77 16.71 -21.91
CA TYR A 133 -12.08 15.29 -21.96
C TYR A 133 -12.59 14.80 -20.62
N ILE A 134 -13.88 14.44 -20.62
CA ILE A 134 -14.57 13.80 -19.50
C ILE A 134 -14.34 12.29 -19.64
N TYR A 135 -13.75 11.68 -18.62
CA TYR A 135 -13.56 10.24 -18.62
C TYR A 135 -14.92 9.53 -18.58
N PRO A 136 -15.07 8.41 -19.30
CA PRO A 136 -16.30 7.64 -19.25
C PRO A 136 -16.53 7.05 -17.85
N ASN A 137 -17.79 6.84 -17.46
CA ASN A 137 -18.16 6.40 -16.12
C ASN A 137 -17.47 5.08 -15.69
N TRP A 138 -17.19 4.18 -16.63
CA TRP A 138 -16.45 2.94 -16.33
C TRP A 138 -15.02 3.20 -15.85
N ALA A 139 -14.37 4.28 -16.32
CA ALA A 139 -13.01 4.63 -15.93
C ALA A 139 -12.96 5.15 -14.49
N TYR A 140 -14.00 5.87 -14.04
CA TYR A 140 -14.13 6.25 -12.63
C TYR A 140 -14.35 5.03 -11.74
N GLY A 141 -15.19 4.08 -12.16
CA GLY A 141 -15.36 2.80 -11.47
C GLY A 141 -14.05 2.01 -11.34
N LEU A 142 -13.29 1.93 -12.44
CA LEU A 142 -11.97 1.30 -12.46
C LEU A 142 -10.97 2.03 -11.56
N GLY A 143 -10.97 3.36 -11.55
CA GLY A 143 -10.12 4.17 -10.67
C GLY A 143 -10.40 3.93 -9.19
N TRP A 144 -11.67 3.95 -8.78
CA TRP A 144 -12.05 3.65 -7.40
C TRP A 144 -11.75 2.21 -7.00
N PHE A 145 -11.92 1.25 -7.92
CA PHE A 145 -11.52 -0.13 -7.70
C PHE A 145 -10.00 -0.23 -7.46
N MET A 146 -9.18 0.40 -8.31
CA MET A 146 -7.73 0.43 -8.14
C MET A 146 -7.29 1.06 -6.80
N SER A 147 -7.99 2.10 -6.35
CA SER A 147 -7.68 2.79 -5.10
C SER A 147 -8.06 2.00 -3.84
N THR A 148 -9.18 1.26 -3.88
CA THR A 148 -9.71 0.54 -2.72
C THR A 148 -9.24 -0.91 -2.64
N PHE A 149 -8.76 -1.48 -3.75
CA PHE A 149 -8.33 -2.87 -3.81
C PHE A 149 -7.15 -3.19 -2.88
N PRO A 150 -6.04 -2.43 -2.85
CA PRO A 150 -4.92 -2.70 -1.94
C PRO A 150 -5.29 -2.72 -0.44
N PRO A 151 -6.00 -1.71 0.12
CA PRO A 151 -6.35 -1.74 1.54
C PRO A 151 -7.30 -2.89 1.89
N ILE A 152 -8.23 -3.23 0.99
CA ILE A 152 -9.14 -4.36 1.17
C ILE A 152 -8.35 -5.67 1.24
N LEU A 153 -7.33 -5.87 0.39
CA LEU A 153 -6.49 -7.06 0.43
C LEU A 153 -5.76 -7.22 1.78
N VAL A 154 -5.25 -6.12 2.35
CA VAL A 154 -4.57 -6.15 3.66
C VAL A 154 -5.54 -6.62 4.75
N ILE A 155 -6.76 -6.06 4.79
CA ILE A 155 -7.79 -6.44 5.76
C ILE A 155 -8.21 -7.91 5.58
N ILE A 156 -8.49 -8.32 4.34
CA ILE A 156 -8.89 -9.70 4.03
C ILE A 156 -7.79 -10.67 4.47
N TRP A 157 -6.53 -10.39 4.15
CA TRP A 157 -5.42 -11.28 4.50
C TRP A 157 -5.25 -11.39 6.02
N GLY A 158 -5.43 -10.28 6.75
CA GLY A 158 -5.47 -10.28 8.21
C GLY A 158 -6.62 -11.14 8.78
N LEU A 159 -7.82 -11.01 8.21
CA LEU A 159 -8.98 -11.82 8.61
C LEU A 159 -8.78 -13.30 8.30
N VAL A 160 -8.30 -13.65 7.11
CA VAL A 160 -8.00 -15.03 6.72
C VAL A 160 -6.99 -15.65 7.68
N LYS A 161 -5.95 -14.90 8.06
CA LYS A 161 -5.00 -15.36 9.07
C LYS A 161 -5.64 -15.59 10.43
N LEU A 162 -6.50 -14.68 10.88
CA LEU A 162 -7.26 -14.83 12.12
C LEU A 162 -8.13 -16.09 12.11
N TYR A 163 -8.81 -16.39 10.99
CA TYR A 163 -9.66 -17.58 10.86
C TYR A 163 -8.89 -18.89 10.72
N THR A 164 -7.70 -18.87 10.11
CA THR A 164 -6.91 -20.08 9.85
C THR A 164 -6.08 -20.50 11.08
N HIS A 165 -5.74 -19.56 11.96
CA HIS A 165 -5.07 -19.88 13.21
C HIS A 165 -6.09 -20.39 14.25
N SER A 166 -5.99 -21.68 14.58
CA SER A 166 -6.77 -22.34 15.63
C SER A 166 -6.30 -21.91 17.03
N GLY A 167 -6.57 -20.66 17.41
CA GLY A 167 -6.28 -20.10 18.72
C GLY A 167 -7.48 -19.31 19.25
N THR A 168 -7.56 -19.14 20.56
CA THR A 168 -8.54 -18.27 21.22
C THR A 168 -8.31 -16.83 20.74
N LEU A 169 -9.34 -16.01 20.48
CA LEU A 169 -9.21 -14.61 19.99
C LEU A 169 -8.32 -13.67 20.86
N LYS A 170 -7.88 -14.13 22.04
CA LYS A 170 -6.98 -13.45 22.97
C LYS A 170 -5.53 -14.00 22.98
N GLN A 171 -5.24 -15.09 22.29
CA GLN A 171 -3.92 -15.75 22.19
C GLN A 171 -3.37 -15.59 20.77
#